data_AF-A0A2E5XTC5-F1
#
_entry.id   AF-A0A2E5XTC5-F1
#
_cell.length_a   1.000
_cell.length_b   1.000
_cell.length_c   1.000
_cell.angle_alpha   90.00
_cell.angle_beta   90.00
_cell.angle_gamma   90.00
#
_symmetry.space_group_name_H-M   'P 1'
#
loop_
_entity.id
_entity.type
_entity.pdbx_description
1 polymer ?
#
loop_
_entity_poly.entity_id
_entity_poly.type
_entity_poly.pdbx_seq_one_letter_code
_entity_poly.pdbx_strand_id
1 'polypeptide(L)'
;MFRRFKFFAAGALISILLLSMGPENRLQDTFYAYVDYFNPEKRVVSQLSLSDSIVVFPEISEEDLNNILKGAWVNNVLSDKDSYPQKFVLDNFVDGENVRLTVQFFDMEEKKDSLANLKRYSKSEIISLEKGVELSKRSYKSYFSLIGMFLLIMIPVYFFTRRIIRKNRLHED
;
A
#
# COMPACT_ATOMS: atom_id res chain seq x y z
N MET A 1 -23.83 -8.40 -27.46
CA MET A 1 -22.95 -8.06 -26.31
C MET A 1 -21.89 -9.12 -26.05
N PHE A 2 -22.24 -10.41 -26.14
CA PHE A 2 -21.32 -11.54 -25.92
C PHE A 2 -20.01 -11.49 -26.72
N ARG A 3 -20.07 -11.13 -28.02
CA ARG A 3 -18.88 -11.01 -28.88
C ARG A 3 -17.90 -9.92 -28.42
N ARG A 4 -18.39 -8.83 -27.80
CA ARG A 4 -17.56 -7.74 -27.24
C ARG A 4 -16.99 -8.10 -25.87
N PHE A 5 -17.74 -8.86 -25.07
CA PHE A 5 -17.25 -9.41 -23.81
C PHE A 5 -16.07 -10.38 -24.03
N LYS A 6 -16.09 -11.17 -25.12
CA LYS A 6 -14.95 -12.02 -25.51
C LYS A 6 -13.67 -11.23 -25.76
N PHE A 7 -13.74 -10.08 -26.44
CA PHE A 7 -12.56 -9.23 -26.66
C PHE A 7 -12.08 -8.55 -25.39
N PHE A 8 -12.99 -8.13 -24.51
CA PHE A 8 -12.62 -7.60 -23.20
C PHE A 8 -11.95 -8.67 -22.34
N ALA A 9 -12.51 -9.87 -22.27
CA ALA A 9 -11.94 -10.99 -21.54
C ALA A 9 -10.56 -11.37 -22.09
N ALA A 10 -10.39 -11.43 -23.42
CA ALA A 10 -9.09 -11.67 -24.06
C ALA A 10 -8.06 -10.58 -23.72
N GLY A 11 -8.46 -9.30 -23.76
CA GLY A 11 -7.60 -8.19 -23.37
C GLY A 11 -7.18 -8.27 -21.90
N ALA A 12 -8.13 -8.55 -21.00
CA ALA A 12 -7.84 -8.75 -19.58
C ALA A 12 -6.87 -9.93 -19.34
N LEU A 13 -7.05 -11.03 -20.08
CA LEU A 13 -6.19 -12.21 -19.99
C LEU A 13 -4.76 -11.91 -20.48
N ILE A 14 -4.62 -11.14 -21.57
CA ILE A 14 -3.31 -10.65 -22.04
C ILE A 14 -2.67 -9.73 -21.00
N SER A 15 -3.43 -8.84 -20.35
CA SER A 15 -2.92 -7.99 -19.28
C SER A 15 -2.43 -8.80 -18.08
N ILE A 16 -3.14 -9.86 -17.68
CA ILE A 16 -2.71 -10.79 -16.62
C ILE A 16 -1.43 -11.51 -17.03
N LEU A 17 -1.36 -12.01 -18.27
CA LEU A 17 -0.17 -12.69 -18.79
C LEU A 17 1.06 -11.76 -18.77
N LEU A 18 0.90 -10.51 -19.23
CA LEU A 18 1.94 -9.49 -19.20
C LEU A 18 2.37 -9.15 -17.77
N LEU A 19 1.44 -9.06 -16.82
CA LEU A 19 1.74 -8.84 -15.40
C LEU A 19 2.42 -10.06 -14.73
N SER A 20 2.21 -11.27 -15.25
CA SER A 20 2.79 -12.52 -14.75
C SER A 20 4.11 -12.92 -15.40
N MET A 21 4.57 -12.17 -16.42
CA MET A 21 5.74 -12.56 -17.20
C MET A 21 7.03 -12.13 -16.52
N GLY A 22 7.83 -13.11 -16.10
CA GLY A 22 9.16 -12.92 -15.52
C GLY A 22 9.12 -12.69 -13.99
N PRO A 23 10.19 -13.09 -13.26
CA PRO A 23 10.27 -12.92 -11.81
C PRO A 23 10.43 -11.45 -11.38
N GLU A 24 10.92 -10.58 -12.27
CA GLU A 24 11.06 -9.13 -12.06
C GLU A 24 10.54 -8.39 -13.29
N ASN A 25 9.35 -7.80 -13.17
CA ASN A 25 8.71 -7.09 -14.27
C ASN A 25 8.38 -5.67 -13.84
N ARG A 26 9.05 -4.69 -14.46
CA ARG A 26 8.85 -3.27 -14.15
C ARG A 26 7.39 -2.82 -14.25
N LEU A 27 6.61 -3.39 -15.17
CA LEU A 27 5.17 -3.08 -15.28
C LEU A 27 4.39 -3.60 -14.07
N GLN A 28 4.74 -4.80 -13.59
CA GLN A 28 4.16 -5.40 -12.41
C GLN A 28 4.50 -4.58 -11.16
N ASP A 29 5.77 -4.19 -10.98
CA ASP A 29 6.21 -3.37 -9.85
C ASP A 29 5.53 -2.01 -9.83
N THR A 30 5.45 -1.35 -11.00
CA THR A 30 4.78 -0.06 -11.13
C THR A 30 3.29 -0.17 -10.81
N PHE A 31 2.65 -1.26 -11.25
CA PHE A 31 1.24 -1.52 -10.95
C PHE A 31 1.02 -1.76 -9.45
N TYR A 32 1.84 -2.60 -8.81
CA TYR A 32 1.73 -2.84 -7.37
C TYR A 32 2.04 -1.59 -6.55
N ALA A 33 3.04 -0.79 -6.93
CA ALA A 33 3.31 0.50 -6.29
C ALA A 33 2.12 1.45 -6.40
N TYR A 34 1.46 1.50 -7.56
CA TYR A 34 0.24 2.29 -7.73
C TYR A 34 -0.91 1.77 -6.84
N VAL A 35 -1.14 0.46 -6.79
CA VAL A 35 -2.19 -0.12 -5.94
C VAL A 35 -1.89 0.10 -4.46
N ASP A 36 -0.65 -0.12 -4.03
CA ASP A 36 -0.22 0.04 -2.64
C ASP A 36 -0.28 1.50 -2.18
N TYR A 37 -0.07 2.47 -3.09
CA TYR A 37 -0.30 3.89 -2.80
C TYR A 37 -1.73 4.18 -2.32
N PHE A 38 -2.73 3.47 -2.85
CA PHE A 38 -4.11 3.61 -2.39
C PHE A 38 -4.45 2.78 -1.16
N ASN A 39 -3.54 1.92 -0.69
CA ASN A 39 -3.72 1.18 0.55
C ASN A 39 -3.16 1.97 1.76
N PRO A 40 -4.00 2.50 2.66
CA PRO A 40 -3.55 3.25 3.82
C PRO A 40 -2.61 2.47 4.73
N GLU A 41 -2.81 1.16 4.88
CA GLU A 41 -1.96 0.34 5.77
C GLU A 41 -0.56 0.19 5.19
N LYS A 42 -0.45 -0.02 3.87
CA LYS A 42 0.85 -0.08 3.17
C LYS A 42 1.56 1.27 3.20
N ARG A 43 0.82 2.38 3.09
CA ARG A 43 1.41 3.72 3.23
C ARG A 43 2.01 3.96 4.61
N VAL A 44 1.32 3.56 5.68
CA VAL A 44 1.86 3.67 7.04
C VAL A 44 3.15 2.85 7.17
N VAL A 45 3.14 1.59 6.76
CA VAL A 45 4.35 0.74 6.80
C VAL A 45 5.49 1.37 5.98
N SER A 46 5.20 1.88 4.78
CA SER A 46 6.18 2.56 3.93
C SER A 46 6.74 3.84 4.56
N GLN A 47 5.89 4.61 5.25
CA GLN A 47 6.30 5.85 5.92
C GLN A 47 7.24 5.55 7.09
N LEU A 48 6.98 4.47 7.84
CA LEU A 48 7.85 4.03 8.93
C LEU A 48 9.19 3.51 8.40
N SER A 49 9.20 2.76 7.29
CA SER A 49 10.44 2.24 6.69
C SER A 49 11.29 3.31 5.99
N LEU A 50 10.68 4.42 5.56
CA LEU A 50 11.35 5.50 4.82
C LEU A 50 11.65 6.73 5.69
N SER A 51 11.42 6.67 7.00
CA SER A 51 11.71 7.80 7.87
C SER A 51 13.20 8.14 7.87
N ASP A 52 13.53 9.43 7.96
CA ASP A 52 14.92 9.93 7.91
C ASP A 52 15.80 9.34 9.02
N SER A 53 15.21 8.96 10.14
CA SER A 53 15.88 8.28 11.24
C SER A 53 15.00 7.15 11.77
N ILE A 54 15.55 5.93 11.79
CA ILE A 54 14.93 4.77 12.44
C ILE A 54 15.76 4.46 13.69
N VAL A 55 15.14 4.55 14.86
CA VAL A 55 15.72 4.15 16.13
C VAL A 55 15.22 2.74 16.43
N VAL A 56 16.12 1.78 16.27
CA VAL A 56 15.84 0.37 16.47
C VAL A 56 16.17 -0.02 17.90
N PHE A 57 15.32 -0.85 18.50
CA PHE A 57 15.56 -1.45 19.80
C PHE A 57 16.78 -2.39 19.72
N PRO A 58 17.73 -2.41 20.69
CA PRO A 58 19.00 -3.14 20.55
C PRO A 58 18.88 -4.64 20.26
N GLU A 59 17.72 -5.24 20.54
CA GLU A 59 17.44 -6.66 20.40
C GLU A 59 16.95 -7.06 18.99
N ILE A 60 16.75 -6.09 18.08
CA ILE A 60 16.22 -6.34 16.73
C ILE A 60 17.28 -5.96 15.69
N SER A 61 17.66 -6.90 14.84
CA SER A 61 18.53 -6.59 13.70
C SER A 61 17.79 -5.80 12.62
N GLU A 62 18.49 -5.01 11.83
CA GLU A 62 17.87 -4.29 10.70
C GLU A 62 17.25 -5.26 9.67
N GLU A 63 17.86 -6.43 9.47
CA GLU A 63 17.35 -7.45 8.57
C GLU A 63 16.03 -8.04 9.08
N ASP A 64 15.95 -8.37 10.38
CA ASP A 64 14.72 -8.86 11.01
C ASP A 64 13.62 -7.81 10.96
N LEU A 65 13.96 -6.54 11.24
CA LEU A 65 13.00 -5.44 11.15
C LEU A 65 12.44 -5.30 9.74
N ASN A 66 13.30 -5.33 8.71
CA ASN A 66 12.87 -5.26 7.32
C ASN A 66 11.98 -6.45 6.95
N ASN A 67 12.30 -7.65 7.43
CA ASN A 67 11.46 -8.83 7.23
C ASN A 67 10.10 -8.70 7.94
N ILE A 68 10.06 -8.16 9.16
CA ILE A 68 8.83 -7.90 9.90
C ILE A 68 7.97 -6.85 9.19
N LEU A 69 8.57 -5.76 8.70
CA LEU A 69 7.83 -4.73 7.95
C LEU A 69 7.32 -5.27 6.61
N LYS A 70 8.05 -6.22 6.00
CA LYS A 70 7.66 -6.89 4.77
C LYS A 70 6.42 -7.76 4.99
N GLY A 71 5.27 -7.22 4.63
CA GLY A 71 3.98 -7.92 4.75
C GLY A 71 3.18 -7.59 6.00
N ALA A 72 3.71 -6.71 6.86
CA ALA A 72 2.97 -6.17 7.99
C ALA A 72 1.70 -5.42 7.55
N TRP A 73 0.73 -5.37 8.46
CA TRP A 73 -0.47 -4.55 8.35
C TRP A 73 -0.71 -3.79 9.64
N VAL A 74 -1.49 -2.71 9.55
CA VAL A 74 -1.74 -1.82 10.69
C VAL A 74 -2.87 -2.40 11.55
N ASN A 75 -2.60 -2.56 12.83
CA ASN A 75 -3.62 -2.84 13.82
C ASN A 75 -4.39 -1.55 14.13
N ASN A 76 -5.52 -1.37 13.46
CA ASN A 76 -6.35 -0.16 13.57
C ASN A 76 -7.03 0.02 14.95
N VAL A 77 -6.98 -0.99 15.82
CA VAL A 77 -7.56 -0.93 17.19
C VAL A 77 -6.54 -0.41 18.19
N LEU A 78 -5.29 -0.84 18.07
CA LEU A 78 -4.22 -0.49 19.01
C LEU A 78 -3.38 0.72 18.56
N SER A 79 -3.46 1.09 17.27
CA SER A 79 -2.80 2.28 16.74
C SER A 79 -3.57 3.54 17.11
N ASP A 80 -2.84 4.61 17.42
CA ASP A 80 -3.37 5.94 17.69
C ASP A 80 -2.68 6.94 16.76
N LYS A 81 -3.45 7.48 15.82
CA LYS A 81 -2.96 8.40 14.78
C LYS A 81 -3.17 9.86 15.16
N ASP A 82 -3.96 10.12 16.19
CA ASP A 82 -4.39 11.46 16.57
C ASP A 82 -3.48 12.06 17.64
N SER A 83 -2.71 11.23 18.35
CA SER A 83 -1.68 11.67 19.29
C SER A 83 -0.34 12.00 18.62
N TYR A 84 0.47 12.79 19.33
CA TYR A 84 1.86 13.07 18.97
C TYR A 84 2.81 12.62 20.11
N PRO A 85 3.83 11.79 19.82
CA PRO A 85 4.08 11.12 18.54
C PRO A 85 2.95 10.15 18.17
N GLN A 86 2.75 9.94 16.88
CA GLN A 86 1.76 8.98 16.39
C GLN A 86 2.19 7.57 16.81
N LYS A 87 1.27 6.77 17.32
CA LYS A 87 1.53 5.38 17.71
C LYS A 87 0.97 4.43 16.66
N PHE A 88 1.86 3.69 16.01
CA PHE A 88 1.48 2.63 15.08
C PHE A 88 1.80 1.25 15.68
N VAL A 89 0.79 0.38 15.66
CA VAL A 89 0.96 -1.03 16.00
C VAL A 89 0.82 -1.82 14.71
N LEU A 90 1.87 -2.55 14.36
CA LEU A 90 1.94 -3.37 13.16
C LEU A 90 1.87 -4.85 13.56
N ASP A 91 1.00 -5.59 12.90
CA ASP A 91 0.88 -7.04 13.05
C ASP A 91 1.48 -7.71 11.80
N ASN A 92 2.21 -8.80 12.00
CA ASN A 92 2.69 -9.67 10.91
C ASN A 92 2.75 -11.14 11.34
N PHE A 93 2.86 -12.03 10.36
CA PHE A 93 3.15 -13.44 10.54
C PHE A 93 4.45 -13.78 9.82
N VAL A 94 5.51 -14.05 10.56
CA VAL A 94 6.88 -14.24 10.06
C VAL A 94 7.41 -15.56 10.59
N ASP A 95 7.93 -16.40 9.70
CA ASP A 95 8.57 -17.69 10.05
C ASP A 95 7.73 -18.62 10.93
N GLY A 96 6.41 -18.62 10.73
CA GLY A 96 5.48 -19.46 11.49
C GLY A 96 5.02 -18.86 12.82
N GLU A 97 5.45 -17.64 13.13
CA GLU A 97 5.18 -16.97 14.40
C GLU A 97 4.40 -15.66 14.20
N ASN A 98 3.45 -15.41 15.11
CA ASN A 98 2.74 -14.14 15.16
C ASN A 98 3.62 -13.09 15.80
N VAL A 99 3.81 -11.96 15.12
CA VAL A 99 4.68 -10.88 15.55
C VAL A 99 3.90 -9.57 15.57
N ARG A 100 4.12 -8.77 16.61
CA ARG A 100 3.59 -7.41 16.74
C ARG A 100 4.70 -6.42 17.03
N LEU A 101 4.77 -5.37 16.23
CA LEU A 101 5.74 -4.29 16.37
C LEU A 101 5.01 -3.02 16.78
N THR A 102 5.45 -2.38 17.87
CA THR A 102 4.96 -1.05 18.28
C THR A 102 5.97 0.01 17.90
N VAL A 103 5.53 1.01 17.14
CA VAL A 103 6.36 2.09 16.63
C VAL A 103 5.76 3.44 17.02
N GLN A 104 6.58 4.33 17.54
CA GLN A 104 6.28 5.75 17.66
C GLN A 104 6.84 6.48 16.46
N PHE A 105 6.01 7.31 15.84
CA PHE A 105 6.36 8.04 14.64
C PHE A 105 6.24 9.55 14.89
N PHE A 106 7.33 10.24 14.57
CA PHE A 106 7.46 11.69 14.69
C PHE A 106 7.67 12.27 13.29
N ASP A 107 6.77 13.13 12.82
CA ASP A 107 6.87 13.80 11.51
C ASP A 107 7.27 15.28 11.60
N MET A 108 7.45 15.81 12.81
CA MET A 108 7.72 17.23 13.05
C MET A 108 9.03 17.48 13.80
N GLU A 109 9.93 16.50 13.88
CA GLU A 109 11.20 16.70 14.56
C GLU A 109 12.08 17.70 13.81
N GLU A 110 12.75 18.59 14.55
CA GLU A 110 13.61 19.61 13.98
C GLU A 110 15.06 19.34 14.35
N LYS A 111 15.93 19.28 13.33
CA LYS A 111 17.38 19.14 13.51
C LYS A 111 18.10 20.19 12.69
N LYS A 112 19.20 20.70 13.24
CA LYS A 112 20.10 21.58 12.51
C LYS A 112 20.91 20.75 11.53
N ASP A 113 20.86 21.13 10.26
CA ASP A 113 21.72 20.55 9.22
C ASP A 113 23.18 21.05 9.39
N SER A 114 24.09 20.53 8.58
CA SER A 114 25.52 20.86 8.51
C SER A 114 25.80 22.35 8.30
N LEU A 115 24.81 23.08 7.76
CA LEU A 115 24.82 24.53 7.52
C LEU A 115 24.08 25.33 8.61
N ALA A 116 23.77 24.72 9.75
CA ALA A 116 23.02 25.27 10.89
C ALA A 116 21.56 25.70 10.60
N ASN A 117 21.01 25.35 9.43
CA ASN A 117 19.60 25.56 9.10
C ASN A 117 18.71 24.55 9.82
N LEU A 118 17.58 25.01 10.37
CA LEU A 118 16.54 24.14 10.92
C LEU A 118 15.82 23.42 9.79
N LYS A 119 15.88 22.09 9.78
CA LYS A 119 15.16 21.23 8.85
C LYS A 119 14.29 20.25 9.62
N ARG A 120 13.07 20.06 9.12
CA ARG A 120 12.16 19.03 9.61
C ARG A 120 12.58 17.67 9.08
N TYR A 121 12.54 16.67 9.94
CA TYR A 121 12.82 15.29 9.59
C TYR A 121 11.81 14.36 10.28
N SER A 122 11.66 13.19 9.69
CA SER A 122 10.81 12.13 10.19
C SER A 122 11.64 11.12 11.00
N LYS A 123 11.11 10.67 12.13
CA LYS A 123 11.73 9.70 13.01
C LYS A 123 10.75 8.57 13.33
N SER A 124 11.19 7.34 13.17
CA SER A 124 10.48 6.14 13.63
C SER A 124 11.26 5.53 14.79
N GLU A 125 10.59 5.32 15.92
CA GLU A 125 11.18 4.72 17.12
C GLU A 125 10.46 3.44 17.47
N ILE A 126 11.19 2.32 17.46
CA ILE A 126 10.64 1.00 17.77
C ILE A 126 10.64 0.84 19.28
N ILE A 127 9.43 0.71 19.85
CA ILE A 127 9.22 0.63 21.29
C ILE A 127 9.30 -0.82 21.76
N SER A 128 8.65 -1.72 21.03
CA SER A 128 8.54 -3.13 21.43
C SER A 128 8.30 -4.05 20.25
N LEU A 129 8.75 -5.29 20.43
CA LEU A 129 8.49 -6.43 19.57
C LEU A 129 7.90 -7.56 20.42
N GLU A 130 6.64 -7.88 20.19
CA GLU A 130 5.92 -8.95 20.87
C GLU A 130 5.79 -10.15 19.93
N LYS A 131 5.99 -11.36 20.46
CA LYS A 131 5.89 -12.62 19.73
C LYS A 131 4.80 -13.51 20.32
N GLY A 132 4.17 -14.35 19.49
CA GLY A 132 3.12 -15.29 19.91
C GLY A 132 1.79 -14.62 20.29
N VAL A 133 1.55 -13.38 19.85
CA VAL A 133 0.33 -12.62 20.19
C VAL A 133 -0.83 -12.92 19.24
N GLU A 134 -2.05 -12.61 19.66
CA GLU A 134 -3.21 -12.64 18.77
C GLU A 134 -3.17 -11.46 17.79
N LEU A 135 -3.16 -11.75 16.49
CA LEU A 135 -3.07 -10.75 15.43
C LEU A 135 -4.44 -10.13 15.11
N SER A 136 -4.45 -8.84 14.76
CA SER A 136 -5.63 -8.19 14.24
C SER A 136 -6.01 -8.69 12.84
N LYS A 137 -7.29 -8.52 12.49
CA LYS A 137 -7.77 -8.82 11.14
C LYS A 137 -7.23 -7.78 10.14
N ARG A 138 -6.65 -8.26 9.05
CA ARG A 138 -6.30 -7.41 7.89
C ARG A 138 -7.52 -6.67 7.36
N SER A 139 -7.37 -5.38 7.10
CA SER A 139 -8.44 -4.57 6.51
C SER A 139 -8.31 -4.55 4.99
N TYR A 140 -9.29 -5.12 4.30
CA TYR A 140 -9.38 -5.02 2.84
C TYR A 140 -10.27 -3.87 2.35
N LYS A 141 -10.74 -3.01 3.26
CA LYS A 141 -11.67 -1.92 2.95
C LYS A 141 -11.13 -0.98 1.87
N SER A 142 -9.83 -0.66 1.92
CA SER A 142 -9.16 0.20 0.95
C SER A 142 -9.17 -0.38 -0.46
N TYR A 143 -8.86 -1.67 -0.60
CA TYR A 143 -8.90 -2.37 -1.89
C TYR A 143 -10.31 -2.38 -2.50
N PHE A 144 -11.34 -2.67 -1.69
CA PHE A 144 -12.73 -2.63 -2.16
C PHE A 144 -13.15 -1.20 -2.55
N SER A 145 -12.74 -0.19 -1.80
CA SER A 145 -13.00 1.21 -2.13
C SER A 145 -12.34 1.61 -3.46
N LEU A 146 -11.09 1.17 -3.68
CA LEU A 146 -10.37 1.43 -4.93
C LEU A 146 -11.06 0.78 -6.12
N ILE A 147 -11.42 -0.50 -6.01
CA ILE A 147 -12.18 -1.23 -7.04
C ILE A 147 -13.52 -0.52 -7.30
N GLY A 148 -14.22 -0.09 -6.24
CA GLY A 148 -15.44 0.69 -6.34
C GLY A 148 -15.26 1.99 -7.14
N MET A 149 -14.21 2.76 -6.84
CA MET A 149 -13.89 4.00 -7.57
C MET A 149 -13.59 3.72 -9.05
N PHE A 150 -12.79 2.68 -9.35
CA PHE A 150 -12.50 2.28 -10.72
C PHE A 150 -13.77 1.91 -11.50
N LEU A 151 -14.66 1.12 -10.90
CA LEU A 151 -15.92 0.76 -11.52
C LEU A 151 -16.82 1.99 -11.75
N LEU A 152 -16.87 2.92 -10.79
CA LEU A 152 -17.60 4.18 -10.91
C LEU A 152 -17.15 5.04 -12.09
N ILE A 153 -15.86 5.04 -12.43
CA ILE A 153 -15.30 5.78 -13.57
C ILE A 153 -15.47 4.99 -14.88
N MET A 154 -15.15 3.70 -14.86
CA MET A 154 -15.09 2.87 -16.06
C MET A 154 -16.48 2.58 -16.65
N ILE A 155 -17.52 2.43 -15.81
CA ILE A 155 -18.87 2.14 -16.28
C ILE A 155 -19.43 3.30 -17.13
N PRO A 156 -19.43 4.58 -16.67
CA PRO A 156 -19.84 5.71 -17.50
C PRO A 156 -19.01 5.88 -18.77
N VAL A 157 -17.67 5.76 -18.68
CA VAL A 157 -16.77 5.87 -19.84
C VAL A 157 -17.12 4.81 -20.88
N TYR A 158 -17.38 3.58 -20.45
CA TYR A 158 -17.83 2.50 -21.33
C TYR A 158 -19.16 2.84 -22.04
N PHE A 159 -20.14 3.38 -21.32
CA PHE A 159 -21.42 3.77 -21.93
C PHE A 159 -21.26 4.94 -22.90
N PHE A 160 -20.43 5.93 -22.56
CA PHE A 160 -20.17 7.11 -23.39
C PHE A 160 -19.46 6.75 -24.70
N THR A 161 -18.36 5.99 -24.62
CA THR A 161 -17.63 5.49 -25.78
C THR A 161 -18.53 4.61 -26.67
N ARG A 162 -19.35 3.74 -26.07
CA ARG A 162 -20.34 2.93 -26.80
C ARG A 162 -21.37 3.80 -27.53
N ARG A 163 -21.80 4.92 -26.95
CA ARG A 163 -22.74 5.85 -27.58
C ARG A 163 -22.12 6.55 -28.79
N ILE A 164 -20.87 7.02 -28.67
CA ILE A 164 -20.13 7.66 -29.79
C ILE A 164 -19.94 6.69 -30.96
N ILE A 165 -19.47 5.46 -30.69
CA ILE A 165 -19.23 4.45 -31.74
C ILE A 165 -20.52 4.11 -32.50
N ARG A 166 -21.67 4.07 -31.80
CA ARG A 166 -22.98 3.84 -32.45
C ARG A 166 -23.39 5.03 -33.31
N LYS A 167 -23.17 6.27 -32.85
CA LYS A 167 -23.50 7.47 -33.62
C LYS A 167 -22.69 7.56 -34.91
N ASN A 168 -21.39 7.24 -34.86
CA ASN A 168 -20.52 7.31 -36.03
C ASN A 168 -20.89 6.26 -37.09
N ARG A 169 -21.29 5.05 -36.69
CA ARG A 169 -21.77 4.02 -37.63
C ARG A 169 -23.04 4.41 -38.38
N LEU A 170 -23.93 5.17 -37.77
CA LEU A 170 -25.18 5.63 -38.40
C LEU A 170 -24.96 6.78 -39.41
N HIS A 171 -23.76 7.36 -39.44
CA HIS A 171 -23.39 8.40 -40.40
C HIS A 171 -22.58 7.85 -41.60
N GLU A 172 -22.17 6.58 -41.54
CA GLU A 172 -21.45 5.88 -42.63
C GLU A 172 -22.37 5.00 -43.50
N ASP A 173 -23.65 4.87 -43.12
CA ASP A 173 -24.74 4.27 -43.92
C ASP A 173 -25.58 5.38 -44.58
#